data_AF-A0ABD6E2Z9-F1
#
_entry.id   AF-A0ABD6E2Z9-F1
#
_cell.length_a   1.000
_cell.length_b   1.000
_cell.length_c   1.000
_cell.angle_alpha   90.00
_cell.angle_beta   90.00
_cell.angle_gamma   90.00
#
_symmetry.space_group_name_H-M   'P 1'
#
loop_
_entity.id
_entity.type
_entity.pdbx_description
1 polymer ?
#
loop_
_entity_poly.entity_id
_entity_poly.type
_entity_poly.pdbx_seq_one_letter_code
_entity_poly.pdbx_strand_id
1 'polypeptide(L)' 'MERKLREINGSYVITIPKQVCDLYNFKPNDHFSIEPIGNGELRIRKI' A
#
# COMPACT_ATOMS: atom_id res chain seq x y z
N MET A 1 6.54 -14.13 1.03
CA MET A 1 5.12 -14.02 1.43
C MET A 1 4.38 -13.37 0.28
N GLU A 2 3.39 -14.06 -0.30
CA GLU A 2 2.61 -13.54 -1.42
C GLU A 2 1.35 -12.81 -0.92
N ARG A 3 0.91 -11.77 -1.62
CA ARG A 3 -0.31 -11.01 -1.32
C ARG A 3 -1.19 -10.95 -2.56
N LYS A 4 -2.49 -11.14 -2.38
CA LYS A 4 -3.48 -11.12 -3.47
C LYS A 4 -3.87 -9.68 -3.80
N LEU A 5 -3.76 -9.30 -5.07
CA LEU A 5 -4.40 -8.11 -5.61
C LEU A 5 -5.92 -8.36 -5.72
N ARG A 6 -6.74 -7.42 -5.25
CA ARG A 6 -8.20 -7.52 -5.30
C ARG A 6 -8.77 -6.39 -6.14
N GLU A 7 -9.85 -6.67 -6.86
CA GLU A 7 -10.64 -5.64 -7.54
C GLU A 7 -11.89 -5.36 -6.70
N ILE A 8 -12.14 -4.08 -6.40
CA ILE A 8 -13.31 -3.61 -5.65
C ILE A 8 -13.84 -2.37 -6.37
N ASN A 9 -15.08 -2.40 -6.86
CA ASN A 9 -15.73 -1.29 -7.56
C ASN A 9 -14.86 -0.71 -8.70
N GLY A 10 -14.23 -1.57 -9.51
CA GLY A 10 -13.35 -1.16 -10.61
C GLY A 10 -11.99 -0.62 -10.18
N SER A 11 -11.66 -0.67 -8.89
CA SER A 11 -10.37 -0.24 -8.33
C SER A 11 -9.54 -1.45 -7.89
N TYR A 12 -8.24 -1.43 -8.20
CA TYR A 12 -7.30 -2.43 -7.70
C TYR A 12 -6.79 -2.05 -6.30
N VAL A 13 -6.86 -3.00 -5.38
CA VAL A 13 -6.53 -2.81 -3.96
C VAL A 13 -5.60 -3.92 -3.48
N ILE A 14 -4.51 -3.51 -2.84
CA ILE A 14 -3.62 -4.40 -2.07
C ILE A 14 -3.77 -4.11 -0.57
N THR A 15 -3.70 -5.16 0.25
CA THR A 15 -3.78 -4.99 1.71
C THR A 15 -2.40 -4.70 2.28
N ILE A 16 -2.27 -3.57 2.98
CA ILE A 16 -1.11 -3.31 3.84
C ILE A 16 -1.36 -4.04 5.16
N PRO A 17 -0.44 -4.93 5.62
CA PRO A 17 -0.62 -5.68 6.85
C PRO A 17 -0.66 -4.75 8.06
N LYS A 18 -1.48 -5.08 9.06
CA LYS A 18 -1.61 -4.28 10.29
C LYS A 18 -0.26 -4.00 10.96
N GLN A 19 0.64 -4.98 11.00
CA GLN A 19 1.97 -4.79 11.60
C GLN A 19 2.80 -3.72 10.88
N VAL A 20 2.66 -3.60 9.55
CA VAL A 20 3.34 -2.56 8.76
C VAL A 20 2.69 -1.21 9.02
N CYS A 21 1.36 -1.15 9.09
CA CYS A 21 0.66 0.07 9.45
C CYS A 21 1.07 0.57 10.84
N ASP A 22 1.15 -0.32 11.83
CA ASP A 22 1.54 0.02 13.20
C ASP A 22 3.00 0.50 13.25
N LEU A 23 3.92 -0.15 12.51
CA LEU A 23 5.33 0.23 12.42
C LEU A 23 5.54 1.63 11.85
N TYR A 24 4.79 1.99 10.81
CA TYR A 24 4.93 3.29 10.13
C TYR A 24 3.84 4.30 10.54
N ASN A 25 3.04 4.00 11.57
CA ASN A 25 1.93 4.83 12.06
C ASN A 25 0.96 5.27 10.95
N PHE A 26 0.61 4.34 10.06
CA PHE A 26 -0.41 4.55 9.03
C PHE A 26 -1.81 4.42 9.63
N LYS A 27 -2.64 5.42 9.37
CA LYS A 27 -4.01 5.53 9.86
C LYS A 27 -4.99 5.54 8.68
N PRO A 28 -6.25 5.12 8.91
CA PRO A 28 -7.30 5.32 7.93
C PRO A 28 -7.36 6.80 7.50
N ASN A 29 -7.58 7.04 6.21
CA ASN A 29 -7.64 8.36 5.58
C ASN A 29 -6.30 9.13 5.49
N ASP A 30 -5.17 8.50 5.82
CA ASP A 30 -3.86 9.06 5.47
C ASP A 30 -3.70 9.14 3.95
N HIS A 31 -3.06 10.21 3.47
CA HIS A 31 -2.69 10.36 2.07
C HIS A 31 -1.29 9.80 1.82
N PHE A 32 -1.10 9.14 0.67
CA PHE A 32 0.16 8.51 0.31
C PHE A 32 0.56 8.90 -1.12
N SER A 33 1.85 9.15 -1.33
CA SER A 33 2.44 9.10 -2.67
C SER A 33 2.85 7.66 -2.99
N ILE A 34 2.70 7.28 -4.26
CA ILE A 34 3.09 5.98 -4.79
C ILE A 34 3.99 6.24 -6.00
N GLU A 35 5.20 5.72 -5.98
CA GLU A 35 6.18 5.89 -7.07
C GLU A 35 6.85 4.54 -7.42
N PRO A 36 7.11 4.25 -8.71
CA PRO A 36 7.93 3.10 -9.09
C PRO A 36 9.39 3.36 -8.73
N ILE A 37 10.08 2.36 -8.18
CA ILE A 37 11.51 2.46 -7.83
C ILE A 37 12.41 1.49 -8.61
N GLY A 38 11.85 0.81 -9.62
CA GLY A 38 12.55 -0.17 -10.47
C GLY A 38 12.23 -1.62 -10.10
N ASN A 39 12.62 -2.57 -10.95
CA ASN A 39 12.49 -4.02 -10.72
C ASN A 39 11.09 -4.53 -10.31
N GLY A 40 10.02 -3.85 -10.77
CA GLY A 40 8.64 -4.22 -10.39
C GLY A 40 8.25 -3.83 -8.97
N GLU A 41 9.04 -2.97 -8.31
CA GLU A 41 8.79 -2.48 -6.96
C GLU A 41 8.13 -1.09 -6.98
N LEU A 42 7.22 -0.89 -6.01
CA LEU A 42 6.58 0.39 -5.72
C LEU A 42 6.99 0.84 -4.33
N ARG A 43 7.30 2.13 -4.20
CA ARG A 43 7.47 2.79 -2.90
C ARG A 43 6.20 3.56 -2.55
N ILE A 44 5.76 3.39 -1.31
CA ILE A 44 4.68 4.18 -0.71
C ILE A 44 5.26 5.10 0.36
N ARG A 45 4.85 6.37 0.37
CA ARG A 45 5.27 7.36 1.39
C ARG A 45 4.06 8.16 1.85
N LYS A 46 3.90 8.30 3.16
CA LYS A 46 2.86 9.17 3.74
C LYS A 46 3.16 10.64 3.42
N ILE A 47 2.14 11.40 3.03
CA ILE A 47 2.19 12.85 2.78
C ILE A 47 1.65 13.59 4.00
#